data_AF-A0A8S3JTM9-F1
#
_entry.id   AF-A0A8S3JTM9-F1
#
_cell.length_a   1.000
_cell.length_b   1.000
_cell.length_c   1.000
_cell.angle_alpha   90.00
_cell.angle_beta   90.00
_cell.angle_gamma   90.00
#
_symmetry.space_group_name_H-M   'P 1'
#
loop_
_entity.id
_entity.type
_entity.pdbx_description
1 polymer ?
#
loop_
_entity_poly.entity_id
_entity_poly.type
_entity_poly.pdbx_seq_one_letter_code
_entity_poly.pdbx_strand_id
1 'polypeptide(L)'
;MLSTESNSSIDGSWNEIEDYSEPLESDFERIGKLGGGTYGDVFCVRHRLTGEVFALKQIRDDNEVNGIPATAMREAAILKQLNHQNIIKLYDV
;
A
#
# COMPACT_ATOMS: atom_id res chain seq x y z
N MET A 1 3.65 43.43 -14.16
CA MET A 1 4.14 42.05 -14.41
C MET A 1 4.06 41.35 -13.05
N LEU A 2 3.04 40.53 -12.78
CA LEU A 2 3.00 39.07 -13.06
C LEU A 2 4.29 38.41 -12.50
N SER A 3 4.30 37.51 -11.52
CA SER A 3 3.26 36.63 -11.00
C SER A 3 3.62 36.14 -9.59
N THR A 4 2.60 35.72 -8.86
CA THR A 4 2.58 34.90 -7.64
C THR A 4 3.67 33.84 -7.55
N GLU A 5 4.43 33.83 -6.45
CA GLU A 5 5.16 32.66 -5.99
C GLU A 5 4.25 31.78 -5.13
N SER A 6 3.77 30.73 -5.80
CA SER A 6 3.54 29.36 -5.34
C SER A 6 3.45 29.09 -3.83
N ASN A 7 2.20 28.91 -3.43
CA ASN A 7 1.68 28.07 -2.36
C ASN A 7 2.42 26.71 -2.19
N SER A 8 2.90 26.40 -0.98
CA SER A 8 2.41 25.27 -0.15
C SER A 8 3.36 24.95 1.01
N SER A 9 3.04 25.50 2.18
CA SER A 9 3.45 24.91 3.45
C SER A 9 2.65 23.62 3.65
N ILE A 10 3.28 22.49 3.34
CA ILE A 10 2.94 21.21 3.95
C ILE A 10 4.29 20.60 4.34
N ASP A 11 4.77 20.99 5.51
CA ASP A 11 5.87 20.33 6.20
C ASP A 11 5.39 18.97 6.73
N GLY A 12 5.02 18.08 5.80
CA GLY A 12 4.84 16.68 6.08
C GLY A 12 6.18 16.09 6.45
N SER A 13 6.55 16.21 7.72
CA SER A 13 7.65 15.51 8.35
C SER A 13 7.39 14.01 8.28
N TRP A 14 7.72 13.41 7.13
CA TRP A 14 7.89 11.97 6.97
C TRP A 14 9.22 11.55 7.59
N ASN A 15 9.43 11.91 8.87
CA ASN A 15 10.59 11.51 9.64
C ASN A 15 10.24 10.26 10.44
N GLU A 16 10.18 9.13 9.74
CA GLU A 16 10.67 7.86 10.23
C GLU A 16 10.84 6.97 8.99
N ILE A 17 12.00 7.09 8.35
CA ILE A 17 12.41 6.17 7.30
C ILE A 17 12.78 4.87 8.02
N GLU A 18 11.77 4.07 8.37
CA GLU A 18 12.00 2.64 8.47
C GLU A 18 12.38 2.18 7.06
N ASP A 19 13.60 1.68 6.94
CA ASP A 19 14.17 1.21 5.67
C ASP A 19 13.41 -0.04 5.22
N TYR A 20 12.29 0.16 4.53
CA TYR A 20 11.51 -0.91 3.87
C TYR A 20 12.22 -1.35 2.57
N SER A 21 13.54 -1.55 2.61
CA SER A 21 14.42 -1.86 1.47
C SER A 21 14.35 -3.31 0.99
N GLU A 22 13.45 -4.12 1.53
CA GLU A 22 13.06 -5.36 0.85
C GLU A 22 12.36 -4.96 -0.46
N PRO A 23 12.90 -5.32 -1.63
CA PRO A 23 12.27 -4.99 -2.90
C PRO A 23 10.86 -5.59 -2.88
N LEU A 24 9.83 -4.74 -3.04
CA LEU A 24 8.65 -5.22 -3.73
C LEU A 24 9.09 -5.86 -5.04
N GLU A 25 8.31 -6.80 -5.56
CA GLU A 25 8.42 -7.23 -6.96
C GLU A 25 8.87 -6.06 -7.84
N SER A 26 9.83 -6.32 -8.73
CA SER A 26 10.61 -5.32 -9.48
C SER A 26 9.77 -4.20 -10.10
N ASP A 27 8.48 -4.45 -10.29
CA ASP A 27 7.52 -3.63 -11.01
C ASP A 27 6.89 -2.53 -10.14
N PHE A 28 7.05 -2.57 -8.81
CA PHE A 28 6.48 -1.57 -7.90
C PHE A 28 7.54 -0.78 -7.11
N GLU A 29 7.18 0.45 -6.78
CA GLU A 29 7.95 1.38 -5.95
C GLU A 29 7.10 1.77 -4.72
N ARG A 30 7.63 1.60 -3.50
CA ARG A 30 6.97 2.11 -2.29
C ARG A 30 7.06 3.62 -2.26
N ILE A 31 5.92 4.29 -2.10
CA ILE A 31 5.84 5.74 -1.89
C ILE A 31 5.86 6.07 -0.40
N GLY A 32 5.11 5.31 0.41
CA GLY A 32 5.02 5.54 1.84
C GLY A 32 4.00 4.66 2.54
N LYS A 33 3.96 4.71 3.86
CA LYS A 33 3.01 3.95 4.69
C LYS A 33 1.69 4.72 4.81
N LEU A 34 0.58 4.06 4.50
CA LEU A 34 -0.77 4.59 4.66
C LEU A 34 -1.35 4.32 6.05
N GLY A 35 -0.97 3.19 6.67
CA GLY A 35 -1.41 2.84 8.01
C GLY A 35 -1.05 1.41 8.40
N GLY A 36 -1.40 1.02 9.62
CA GLY A 36 -1.25 -0.33 10.15
C GLY A 36 -2.60 -0.87 10.62
N GLY A 37 -2.91 -2.11 10.24
CA GLY A 37 -4.09 -2.84 10.68
C GLY A 37 -3.72 -4.04 11.56
N THR A 38 -4.73 -4.77 12.01
CA THR A 38 -4.60 -5.95 12.89
C THR A 38 -3.70 -7.05 12.32
N TYR A 39 -3.60 -7.15 10.99
CA TYR A 39 -2.92 -8.26 10.31
C TYR A 39 -1.77 -7.82 9.40
N GLY A 40 -1.48 -6.52 9.32
CA GLY A 40 -0.59 -6.03 8.27
C GLY A 40 -0.47 -4.52 8.20
N ASP A 41 0.58 -4.09 7.51
CA ASP A 41 0.80 -2.69 7.17
C ASP A 41 0.32 -2.42 5.75
N VAL A 42 -0.23 -1.23 5.52
CA VAL A 42 -0.73 -0.79 4.22
C VAL A 42 0.20 0.29 3.70
N PHE A 43 0.71 0.09 2.48
CA PHE A 43 1.61 1.01 1.80
C PHE A 43 0.95 1.57 0.55
N CYS A 44 1.25 2.84 0.27
CA CYS A 44 1.03 3.43 -1.03
C CYS A 44 2.19 2.99 -1.93
N VAL A 45 1.88 2.38 -3.07
CA VAL A 45 2.88 1.94 -4.06
C VAL A 45 2.55 2.49 -5.43
N ARG A 46 3.56 2.66 -6.26
CA ARG A 46 3.43 3.06 -7.66
C ARG A 46 3.98 1.98 -8.56
N HIS A 47 3.19 1.55 -9.53
CA HIS A 47 3.67 0.67 -10.58
C HIS A 47 4.63 1.45 -11.49
N ARG A 48 5.86 0.96 -11.65
CA ARG A 48 6.96 1.70 -12.29
C ARG A 48 6.71 1.97 -13.77
N LEU A 49 6.06 1.03 -14.47
CA LEU A 49 5.82 1.15 -15.91
C LEU A 49 4.59 2.00 -16.23
N THR A 50 3.48 1.82 -15.50
CA THR A 50 2.23 2.55 -15.79
C THR A 50 2.12 3.87 -15.02
N GLY A 51 2.89 4.04 -13.93
CA GLY A 51 2.76 5.17 -13.02
C GLY A 51 1.51 5.12 -12.14
N GLU A 52 0.68 4.08 -12.26
CA GLU A 52 -0.54 3.92 -11.49
C GLU A 52 -0.23 3.68 -10.01
N VAL A 53 -1.07 4.25 -9.14
CA VAL A 53 -0.92 4.19 -7.69
C VAL A 53 -1.87 3.16 -7.10
N PHE A 54 -1.36 2.31 -6.21
CA PHE A 54 -2.08 1.23 -5.57
C PHE A 54 -1.86 1.25 -4.04
N ALA A 55 -2.75 0.54 -3.33
CA ALA A 55 -2.56 0.20 -1.93
C ALA A 55 -2.07 -1.25 -1.83
N LEU A 56 -0.91 -1.46 -1.21
CA LEU A 56 -0.34 -2.77 -0.91
C LEU A 56 -0.56 -3.10 0.56
N LYS A 57 -1.28 -4.19 0.86
CA LYS A 57 -1.42 -4.71 2.22
C LYS A 57 -0.38 -5.80 2.45
N GLN A 58 0.71 -5.45 3.13
CA GLN A 58 1.74 -6.41 3.55
C GLN A 58 1.27 -7.13 4.80
N ILE A 59 1.03 -8.44 4.69
CA ILE A 59 0.65 -9.27 5.84
C ILE A 59 1.88 -9.51 6.70
N ARG A 60 1.77 -9.31 8.03
CA ARG A 60 2.87 -9.59 8.93
C ARG A 60 2.95 -11.09 9.22
N ASP A 61 4.15 -11.62 9.21
CA ASP A 61 4.42 -13.04 9.50
C ASP A 61 4.64 -13.22 11.01
N ASP A 62 3.62 -12.86 11.79
CA ASP A 62 3.74 -12.82 13.25
C ASP A 62 3.78 -14.22 13.89
N ASN A 63 3.54 -15.27 13.09
CA ASN A 63 3.46 -16.65 13.57
C ASN A 63 3.97 -17.63 12.50
N GLU A 64 5.28 -17.90 12.51
CA GLU A 64 5.92 -18.96 11.70
C GLU A 64 5.24 -20.35 11.83
N VAL A 65 4.42 -20.55 12.88
CA VAL A 65 3.68 -21.79 13.15
C VAL A 65 2.36 -21.89 12.38
N ASN A 66 1.74 -20.77 11.96
CA ASN A 66 0.36 -20.75 11.46
C ASN A 66 0.20 -20.20 10.01
N GLY A 67 1.28 -19.74 9.37
CA GLY A 67 1.23 -19.18 8.02
C GLY A 67 0.29 -17.97 7.89
N ILE A 68 -0.19 -17.70 6.68
CA ILE A 68 -1.06 -16.55 6.39
C ILE A 68 -2.36 -16.67 7.23
N PRO A 69 -2.74 -15.66 8.04
CA PRO A 69 -3.96 -15.71 8.83
C PRO A 69 -5.19 -16.04 7.99
N ALA A 70 -6.00 -17.00 8.44
CA ALA A 70 -7.22 -17.42 7.73
C ALA A 70 -8.18 -16.26 7.44
N THR A 71 -8.17 -15.22 8.29
CA THR A 71 -8.93 -13.99 8.08
C THR A 71 -8.45 -13.25 6.82
N ALA A 72 -7.15 -13.11 6.61
CA ALA A 72 -6.58 -12.47 5.42
C ALA A 72 -6.91 -13.24 4.14
N MET A 73 -6.83 -14.59 4.19
CA MET A 73 -7.27 -15.43 3.07
C MET A 73 -8.75 -15.26 2.76
N ARG A 74 -9.61 -15.19 3.78
CA ARG A 74 -11.06 -14.98 3.62
C ARG A 74 -11.35 -13.61 3.00
N GLU A 75 -10.69 -12.55 3.47
CA GLU A 75 -10.80 -11.21 2.90
C GLU A 75 -10.43 -11.21 1.40
N ALA A 76 -9.27 -11.77 1.04
CA ALA A 76 -8.82 -11.85 -0.35
C ALA A 76 -9.79 -12.66 -1.23
N ALA A 77 -10.28 -13.80 -0.73
CA ALA A 77 -11.23 -14.64 -1.47
C ALA A 77 -12.56 -13.93 -1.74
N ILE A 78 -13.04 -13.12 -0.80
CA ILE A 78 -14.24 -12.29 -0.98
C ILE A 78 -13.95 -11.19 -2.00
N LEU A 79 -12.86 -10.43 -1.84
CA LEU A 79 -12.52 -9.33 -2.74
C LEU A 79 -12.29 -9.79 -4.19
N LYS A 80 -11.71 -10.98 -4.41
CA LYS A 80 -11.54 -11.58 -5.75
C LYS A 80 -12.85 -11.77 -6.52
N GLN A 81 -13.97 -11.92 -5.81
CA GLN A 81 -15.29 -12.15 -6.41
C GLN A 81 -16.08 -10.85 -6.61
N LEU A 82 -15.58 -9.72 -6.12
CA LEU A 82 -16.28 -8.43 -6.16
C LEU A 82 -15.74 -7.56 -7.30
N ASN A 83 -16.64 -7.04 -8.13
CA ASN A 83 -16.33 -6.08 -9.18
C ASN A 83 -17.44 -5.03 -9.25
N HIS A 84 -17.29 -3.97 -8.48
CA HIS A 84 -18.30 -2.92 -8.35
C HIS A 84 -17.64 -1.56 -8.11
N GLN A 85 -18.18 -0.48 -8.67
CA GLN A 85 -17.59 0.86 -8.59
C GLN A 85 -17.36 1.36 -7.14
N ASN A 86 -18.21 0.94 -6.21
CA ASN A 86 -18.15 1.34 -4.79
C ASN A 86 -17.45 0.31 -3.89
N ILE A 87 -16.80 -0.70 -4.45
CA ILE A 87 -16.05 -1.71 -3.72
C ILE A 87 -14.62 -1.72 -4.26
N ILE A 88 -13.65 -1.74 -3.35
CA ILE A 88 -12.24 -1.79 -3.74
C ILE A 88 -11.96 -3.07 -4.51
N LYS A 89 -11.30 -2.92 -5.65
CA LYS A 89 -10.87 -4.04 -6.49
C LYS A 89 -9.53 -4.58 -6.01
N LEU A 90 -9.43 -5.89 -5.90
CA LEU A 90 -8.15 -6.58 -5.74
C LEU A 90 -7.50 -6.75 -7.12
N TYR A 91 -6.27 -6.25 -7.26
CA TYR A 91 -5.50 -6.35 -8.51
C TYR A 91 -4.61 -7.59 -8.51
N ASP A 92 -3.91 -7.85 -7.40
CA ASP A 92 -3.00 -8.98 -7.25
C ASP A 92 -2.90 -9.44 -5.78
N VAL A 93 -2.31 -10.62 -5.54
CA VAL A 93 -2.07 -11.21 -4.20
C VAL A 93 -0.67 -11.81 -4.09
#